data_AF-A0A938F6I9-F1
#
_entry.id   AF-A0A938F6I9-F1
#
_cell.length_a   1.000
_cell.length_b   1.000
_cell.length_c   1.000
_cell.angle_alpha   90.00
_cell.angle_beta   90.00
_cell.angle_gamma   90.00
#
_symmetry.space_group_name_H-M   'P 1'
#
loop_
_entity.id
_entity.type
_entity.pdbx_description
1 polymer ?
#
loop_
_entity_poly.entity_id
_entity_poly.type
_entity_poly.pdbx_seq_one_letter_code
_entity_poly.pdbx_strand_id
1 'polypeptide(L)'
;MAKKRRNDGSLLLTTKLEEWSSRHKVIDDSYVAGLRIALREQKNLPLWADLNPVDYLPRPETKGDGGISAWTRRLSILRGVLLFAPVALTWFAVGQASDGFSRYIDENPAAIVNFLEFWQDGYGYIAEEWTLTRIAFLDFLIIALVIVLTVVVASLTRRTQDMRNKEILALDAERFELALELSEYLFDKRAITPLTMRDSLAKSVQDLSNSTKSLLEIAKSLEKTTKAMPSNTEILKEVRKLKPSFSFDWDK
;
A
#
# COMPACT_ATOMS: atom_id res chain seq x y z
N MET A 1 16.34 -41.09 10.49
CA MET A 1 14.93 -40.69 10.30
C MET A 1 14.72 -39.19 10.02
N ALA A 2 15.55 -38.28 10.56
CA ALA A 2 15.40 -36.83 10.34
C ALA A 2 15.55 -36.34 8.88
N LYS A 3 16.37 -37.00 8.05
CA LYS A 3 16.57 -36.64 6.63
C LYS A 3 15.33 -36.93 5.75
N LYS A 4 14.53 -37.95 6.11
CA LYS A 4 13.31 -38.34 5.37
C LYS A 4 12.19 -37.32 5.59
N ARG A 5 11.89 -36.98 6.85
CA ARG A 5 10.91 -35.93 7.22
C ARG A 5 11.26 -34.54 6.63
N ARG A 6 12.56 -34.23 6.49
CA ARG A 6 13.03 -32.96 5.89
C ARG A 6 12.73 -32.85 4.39
N ASN A 7 12.80 -33.95 3.65
CA ASN A 7 12.45 -33.97 2.23
C ASN A 7 10.93 -33.88 2.02
N ASP A 8 10.16 -34.47 2.92
CA ASP A 8 8.70 -34.46 2.83
C ASP A 8 8.16 -33.02 2.93
N GLY A 9 8.68 -32.19 3.85
CA GLY A 9 8.24 -30.79 4.02
C GLY A 9 8.56 -29.87 2.83
N SER A 10 9.75 -29.99 2.24
CA SER A 10 10.14 -29.13 1.09
C SER A 10 9.34 -29.48 -0.16
N LEU A 11 9.03 -30.76 -0.37
CA LEU A 11 8.22 -31.24 -1.49
C LEU A 11 6.76 -30.78 -1.35
N LEU A 12 6.19 -30.87 -0.14
CA LEU A 12 4.84 -30.38 0.14
C LEU A 12 4.69 -28.88 -0.15
N LEU A 13 5.65 -28.06 0.31
CA LEU A 13 5.65 -26.61 0.04
C LEU A 13 5.86 -26.29 -1.44
N THR A 14 6.68 -27.08 -2.13
CA THR A 14 6.86 -26.95 -3.59
C THR A 14 5.54 -27.19 -4.32
N THR A 15 4.81 -28.25 -3.95
CA THR A 15 3.50 -28.57 -4.55
C THR A 15 2.46 -27.51 -4.24
N LYS A 16 2.38 -27.01 -2.99
CA LYS A 16 1.48 -25.91 -2.62
C LYS A 16 1.77 -24.64 -3.42
N LEU A 17 3.05 -24.24 -3.52
CA LEU A 17 3.47 -23.07 -4.30
C LEU A 17 3.13 -23.23 -5.79
N GLU A 18 3.32 -24.43 -6.35
CA GLU A 18 3.00 -24.73 -7.75
C GLU A 18 1.49 -24.72 -8.02
N GLU A 19 0.68 -25.28 -7.12
CA GLU A 19 -0.78 -25.25 -7.23
C GLU A 19 -1.32 -23.82 -7.13
N TRP A 20 -0.87 -23.07 -6.13
CA TRP A 20 -1.26 -21.67 -5.92
C TRP A 20 -0.86 -20.80 -7.13
N SER A 21 0.40 -20.90 -7.57
CA SER A 21 0.89 -20.07 -8.69
C SER A 21 0.23 -20.41 -10.02
N SER A 22 -0.10 -21.68 -10.26
CA SER A 22 -0.88 -22.11 -11.43
C SER A 22 -2.30 -21.57 -11.38
N ARG A 23 -2.97 -21.67 -10.22
CA ARG A 23 -4.34 -21.21 -10.00
C ARG A 23 -4.48 -19.70 -10.26
N HIS A 24 -3.46 -18.93 -9.90
CA HIS A 24 -3.46 -17.47 -10.02
C HIS A 24 -2.68 -16.93 -11.23
N LYS A 25 -2.21 -17.80 -12.14
CA LYS A 25 -1.44 -17.42 -13.34
C LYS A 25 -0.16 -16.61 -13.05
N VAL A 26 0.45 -16.84 -11.89
CA VAL A 26 1.71 -16.21 -11.46
C VAL A 26 2.88 -17.20 -11.47
N ILE A 27 2.76 -18.29 -12.23
CA ILE A 27 3.78 -19.34 -12.30
C ILE A 27 5.09 -18.87 -12.96
N ASP A 28 4.98 -17.91 -13.89
CA ASP A 28 6.11 -17.33 -14.61
C ASP A 28 6.78 -16.17 -13.85
N ASP A 29 6.30 -15.84 -12.64
CA ASP A 29 6.93 -14.82 -11.80
C ASP A 29 8.35 -15.26 -11.39
N SER A 30 9.32 -14.35 -11.53
CA SER A 30 10.73 -14.63 -11.28
C SER A 30 11.02 -15.13 -9.86
N TYR A 31 10.31 -14.61 -8.86
CA TYR A 31 10.46 -15.04 -7.47
C TYR A 31 9.86 -16.43 -7.26
N VAL A 32 8.64 -16.66 -7.76
CA VAL A 32 7.94 -17.96 -7.66
C VAL A 32 8.73 -19.07 -8.36
N ALA A 33 9.18 -18.82 -9.60
CA ALA A 33 9.94 -19.78 -10.38
C ALA A 33 11.26 -20.16 -9.70
N GLY A 34 12.01 -19.16 -9.22
CA GLY A 34 13.28 -19.38 -8.53
C GLY A 34 13.13 -20.09 -7.19
N LEU A 35 12.12 -19.71 -6.39
CA LEU A 35 11.85 -20.34 -5.09
C LEU A 35 11.42 -21.80 -5.27
N ARG A 36 10.60 -22.10 -6.29
CA ARG A 36 10.16 -23.48 -6.59
C ARG A 36 11.33 -24.39 -6.96
N ILE A 37 12.28 -23.90 -7.76
CA ILE A 37 13.52 -24.63 -8.09
C ILE A 37 14.35 -24.84 -6.81
N ALA A 38 14.51 -23.80 -6.00
CA ALA A 38 15.28 -23.87 -4.75
C ALA A 38 14.69 -24.87 -3.74
N LEU A 39 13.36 -24.93 -3.60
CA LEU A 39 12.66 -25.88 -2.74
C LEU A 39 12.73 -27.32 -3.27
N ARG A 40 12.63 -27.50 -4.59
CA ARG A 40 12.71 -28.82 -5.24
C ARG A 40 14.10 -29.42 -5.18
N GLU A 41 15.13 -28.62 -5.47
CA GLU A 41 16.53 -29.06 -5.43
C GLU A 41 17.16 -28.97 -4.04
N GLN A 42 16.48 -28.32 -3.09
CA GLN A 42 17.00 -27.97 -1.76
C GLN A 42 18.35 -27.22 -1.80
N LYS A 43 18.58 -26.42 -2.83
CA LYS A 43 19.81 -25.64 -3.03
C LYS A 43 19.55 -24.15 -2.82
N ASN A 44 20.58 -23.45 -2.34
CA ASN A 44 20.58 -22.00 -2.13
C ASN A 44 19.45 -21.50 -1.21
N LEU A 45 18.83 -22.38 -0.41
CA LEU A 45 17.78 -22.01 0.56
C LEU A 45 18.18 -20.85 1.51
N PRO A 46 19.45 -20.71 1.95
CA PRO A 46 19.86 -19.55 2.75
C PRO A 46 19.70 -18.21 2.03
N LEU A 47 19.93 -18.15 0.71
CA LEU A 47 19.74 -16.93 -0.09
C LEU A 47 18.27 -16.53 -0.14
N TRP A 48 17.39 -17.52 -0.34
CA TRP A 48 15.95 -17.30 -0.38
C TRP A 48 15.36 -17.00 0.99
N ALA A 49 16.00 -17.45 2.07
CA ALA A 49 15.61 -17.12 3.44
C ALA A 49 15.85 -15.66 3.85
N ASP A 50 16.75 -14.95 3.16
CA ASP A 50 16.91 -13.51 3.33
C ASP A 50 15.81 -12.69 2.60
N LEU A 51 15.11 -13.31 1.64
CA LEU A 51 13.99 -12.71 0.93
C LEU A 51 12.68 -13.11 1.59
N ASN A 52 12.05 -12.17 2.31
CA ASN A 52 10.79 -12.42 3.00
C ASN A 52 9.65 -12.78 2.02
N PRO A 53 9.09 -14.00 2.06
CA PRO A 53 8.01 -14.39 1.15
C PRO A 53 6.77 -13.49 1.24
N VAL A 54 6.53 -12.85 2.40
CA VAL A 54 5.40 -11.91 2.59
C VAL A 54 5.54 -10.68 1.69
N ASP A 55 6.77 -10.25 1.41
CA ASP A 55 7.05 -9.07 0.60
C ASP A 55 7.20 -9.42 -0.89
N TYR A 56 7.76 -10.59 -1.19
CA TYR A 56 8.15 -10.96 -2.56
C TYR A 56 7.16 -11.87 -3.30
N LEU A 57 6.23 -12.55 -2.62
CA LEU A 57 5.18 -13.30 -3.34
C LEU A 57 4.34 -12.32 -4.17
N PRO A 58 4.08 -12.61 -5.46
CA PRO A 58 3.26 -11.74 -6.29
C PRO A 58 1.83 -11.67 -5.75
N ARG A 59 1.15 -10.55 -6.02
CA ARG A 59 -0.28 -10.44 -5.71
C ARG A 59 -1.08 -11.04 -6.86
N PRO A 60 -1.92 -12.06 -6.60
CA PRO A 60 -2.73 -12.65 -7.65
C PRO A 60 -3.69 -11.61 -8.22
N GLU A 61 -3.84 -11.58 -9.54
CA GLU A 61 -4.83 -10.72 -10.16
C GLU A 61 -6.23 -11.21 -9.79
N THR A 62 -7.10 -10.28 -9.38
CA THR A 62 -8.54 -10.59 -9.22
C THR A 62 -9.07 -11.10 -10.54
N LYS A 63 -9.98 -12.09 -10.54
CA LYS A 63 -10.59 -12.56 -11.79
C LYS A 63 -11.30 -11.39 -12.46
N GLY A 64 -10.65 -10.84 -13.49
CA GLY A 64 -11.07 -9.63 -14.17
C GLY A 64 -12.43 -9.80 -14.82
N ASP A 65 -13.47 -9.41 -14.10
CA ASP A 65 -14.61 -8.61 -14.53
C ASP A 65 -15.05 -8.80 -16.01
N GLY A 66 -15.47 -10.01 -16.36
CA GLY A 66 -15.77 -10.38 -17.75
C GLY A 66 -17.06 -9.82 -18.35
N GLY A 67 -17.84 -9.00 -17.64
CA GLY A 67 -19.10 -8.49 -18.21
C GLY A 67 -19.77 -7.35 -17.46
N ILE A 68 -19.75 -7.37 -16.12
CA ILE A 68 -20.45 -6.36 -15.31
C ILE A 68 -19.70 -5.02 -15.36
N SER A 69 -18.36 -5.00 -15.33
CA SER A 69 -17.54 -3.77 -15.57
C SER A 69 -17.85 -3.13 -16.91
N ALA A 70 -17.91 -3.94 -17.97
CA ALA A 70 -18.05 -3.41 -19.31
C ALA A 70 -19.40 -2.71 -19.46
N TRP A 71 -20.44 -3.29 -18.86
CA TRP A 71 -21.79 -2.72 -18.84
C TRP A 71 -21.87 -1.45 -18.00
N THR A 72 -21.33 -1.46 -16.77
CA THR A 72 -21.30 -0.27 -15.90
C THR A 72 -20.50 0.87 -16.52
N ARG A 73 -19.38 0.58 -17.20
CA ARG A 73 -18.59 1.57 -17.94
C ARG A 73 -19.36 2.18 -19.10
N ARG A 74 -20.04 1.37 -19.92
CA ARG A 74 -20.88 1.86 -21.03
C ARG A 74 -22.03 2.73 -20.52
N LEU A 75 -22.73 2.29 -19.47
CA LEU A 75 -23.81 3.08 -18.86
C LEU A 75 -23.31 4.41 -18.27
N SER A 76 -22.10 4.43 -17.71
CA SER A 76 -21.50 5.65 -17.17
C SER A 76 -21.21 6.67 -18.27
N ILE A 77 -20.69 6.21 -19.41
CA ILE A 77 -20.46 7.07 -20.59
C ILE A 77 -21.80 7.55 -21.16
N LEU A 78 -22.77 6.64 -21.34
CA LEU A 78 -24.09 6.97 -21.86
C LEU A 78 -24.78 8.04 -20.99
N ARG A 79 -24.74 7.87 -19.66
CA ARG A 79 -25.25 8.86 -18.71
C ARG A 79 -24.58 10.23 -18.90
N GLY A 80 -23.26 10.25 -19.08
CA GLY A 80 -22.50 11.49 -19.29
C GLY A 80 -22.94 12.25 -20.54
N VAL A 81 -23.20 11.54 -21.64
CA VAL A 81 -23.73 12.13 -22.88
C VAL A 81 -25.19 12.54 -22.73
N LEU A 82 -26.01 11.68 -22.11
CA LEU A 82 -27.46 11.90 -21.96
C LEU A 82 -27.79 13.10 -21.06
N LEU A 83 -26.88 13.51 -20.17
CA LEU A 83 -27.03 14.73 -19.37
C LEU A 83 -27.18 16.00 -20.24
N PHE A 84 -26.60 15.99 -21.44
CA PHE A 84 -26.70 17.11 -22.38
C PHE A 84 -27.91 17.02 -23.32
N ALA A 85 -28.58 15.86 -23.37
CA ALA A 85 -29.70 15.66 -24.28
C ALA A 85 -30.88 16.62 -24.06
N PRO A 86 -31.31 16.95 -22.82
CA PRO A 86 -32.38 17.93 -22.60
C PRO A 86 -32.02 19.33 -23.12
N VAL A 87 -30.77 19.75 -22.87
CA VAL A 87 -30.29 21.06 -23.33
C VAL A 87 -30.23 21.08 -24.86
N ALA A 88 -29.71 20.02 -25.49
CA ALA A 88 -29.68 19.93 -26.95
C ALA A 88 -31.10 19.94 -27.56
N LEU A 89 -32.05 19.25 -26.92
CA LEU A 89 -33.44 19.18 -27.37
C LEU A 89 -34.14 20.54 -27.29
N THR A 90 -34.00 21.26 -26.16
CA THR A 90 -34.58 22.61 -26.01
C THR A 90 -34.04 23.58 -27.06
N TRP A 91 -32.72 23.62 -27.29
CA TRP A 91 -32.14 24.49 -28.30
C TRP A 91 -32.58 24.14 -29.72
N PHE A 92 -32.68 22.85 -30.04
CA PHE A 92 -33.19 22.40 -31.32
C PHE A 92 -34.64 22.83 -31.54
N ALA A 93 -35.48 22.66 -30.51
CA ALA A 93 -36.86 23.08 -30.54
C ALA A 93 -37.05 24.60 -30.68
N VAL A 94 -36.24 25.40 -29.97
CA VAL A 94 -36.25 26.87 -30.11
C VAL A 94 -35.92 27.27 -31.55
N GLY A 95 -34.97 26.59 -32.19
CA GLY A 95 -34.67 26.79 -33.61
C GLY A 95 -35.90 26.54 -34.50
N GLN A 96 -36.55 25.39 -34.31
CA GLN A 96 -37.75 25.03 -35.09
C GLN A 96 -38.93 25.98 -34.85
N ALA A 97 -39.11 26.46 -33.63
CA ALA A 97 -40.11 27.45 -33.27
C ALA A 97 -39.80 28.83 -33.86
N SER A 98 -38.53 29.24 -33.88
CA SER A 98 -38.09 30.51 -34.47
C SER A 98 -38.31 30.54 -35.98
N ASP A 99 -38.00 29.43 -36.66
CA ASP A 99 -38.26 29.29 -38.10
C ASP A 99 -39.75 29.34 -38.42
N GLY A 100 -40.58 28.65 -37.63
CA GLY A 100 -42.05 28.69 -37.78
C GLY A 100 -42.63 30.08 -37.51
N PHE A 101 -42.12 30.77 -36.48
CA PHE A 101 -42.58 32.10 -36.10
C PHE A 101 -42.27 33.15 -37.16
N SER A 102 -41.09 33.03 -37.79
CA SER A 102 -40.69 33.93 -38.88
C SER A 102 -41.65 33.81 -40.07
N ARG A 103 -42.01 32.58 -40.46
CA ARG A 103 -43.02 32.33 -41.51
C ARG A 103 -44.40 32.86 -41.12
N TYR A 104 -44.79 32.69 -39.85
CA TYR A 104 -46.07 33.18 -39.35
C TYR A 104 -46.19 34.71 -39.42
N ILE A 105 -45.15 35.45 -39.03
CA ILE A 105 -45.11 36.92 -39.11
C ILE A 105 -45.11 37.39 -40.57
N ASP A 106 -44.34 36.75 -41.44
CA ASP A 106 -44.26 37.11 -42.86
C ASP A 106 -45.63 36.98 -43.56
N GLU A 107 -46.40 35.95 -43.21
CA GLU A 107 -47.74 35.72 -43.77
C GLU A 107 -48.84 36.52 -43.05
N ASN A 108 -48.63 36.91 -41.78
CA ASN A 108 -49.62 37.63 -40.96
C ASN A 108 -49.02 38.92 -40.35
N PRO A 109 -48.67 39.93 -41.16
CA PRO A 109 -47.99 41.13 -40.68
C PRO A 109 -48.82 42.03 -39.76
N ALA A 110 -50.14 41.82 -39.69
CA ALA A 110 -51.04 42.55 -38.79
C ALA A 110 -51.29 41.83 -37.45
N ALA A 111 -50.82 40.58 -37.29
CA ALA A 111 -51.02 39.80 -36.07
C ALA A 111 -50.01 40.21 -34.98
N ILE A 112 -50.51 40.47 -33.78
CA ILE A 112 -49.69 40.82 -32.60
C ILE A 112 -49.68 39.59 -31.69
N VAL A 113 -48.91 38.56 -32.05
CA VAL A 113 -48.76 37.34 -31.24
C VAL A 113 -47.36 37.30 -30.65
N ASN A 114 -47.25 36.99 -29.36
CA ASN A 114 -45.95 36.80 -28.71
C ASN A 114 -45.33 35.46 -29.14
N PHE A 115 -44.00 35.40 -29.26
CA PHE A 115 -43.26 34.19 -29.60
C PHE A 115 -43.62 32.99 -28.71
N LEU A 116 -43.79 33.20 -27.39
CA LEU A 116 -44.14 32.10 -26.48
C LEU A 116 -45.57 31.57 -26.69
N GLU A 117 -46.51 32.45 -27.01
CA GLU A 117 -47.89 32.06 -27.36
C GLU A 117 -47.89 31.29 -28.69
N PHE A 118 -47.17 31.80 -29.70
CA PHE A 118 -46.92 31.09 -30.94
C PHE A 118 -46.30 29.71 -30.72
N TRP A 119 -45.29 29.60 -29.86
CA TRP A 119 -44.61 28.34 -29.62
C TRP A 119 -45.48 27.35 -28.84
N GLN A 120 -46.41 27.83 -28.01
CA GLN A 120 -47.36 26.98 -27.32
C GLN A 120 -48.44 26.43 -28.27
N ASP A 121 -49.04 27.28 -29.09
CA ASP A 121 -50.21 26.91 -29.91
C ASP A 121 -49.84 26.43 -31.32
N GLY A 122 -48.66 26.82 -31.81
CA GLY A 122 -48.05 26.43 -33.07
C GLY A 122 -48.71 26.93 -34.35
N TYR A 123 -50.00 27.32 -34.30
CA TYR A 123 -50.80 27.90 -35.39
C TYR A 123 -50.74 27.14 -36.73
N GLY A 124 -50.36 25.86 -36.72
CA GLY A 124 -50.16 25.04 -37.94
C GLY A 124 -48.81 25.25 -38.66
N TYR A 125 -47.94 26.12 -38.14
CA TYR A 125 -46.62 26.42 -38.71
C TYR A 125 -45.49 25.57 -38.09
N ILE A 126 -45.75 24.97 -36.93
CA ILE A 126 -44.89 23.96 -36.29
C ILE A 126 -45.71 22.71 -35.98
N ALA A 127 -45.07 21.54 -36.02
CA ALA A 127 -45.72 20.29 -35.64
C ALA A 127 -46.02 20.27 -34.13
N GLU A 128 -47.08 19.55 -33.73
CA GLU A 128 -47.51 19.47 -32.32
C GLU A 128 -46.41 18.92 -31.40
N GLU A 129 -45.50 18.09 -31.93
CA GLU A 129 -44.29 17.59 -31.29
C GLU A 129 -43.36 18.70 -30.78
N TRP A 130 -43.31 19.83 -31.48
CA TRP A 130 -42.39 20.93 -31.22
C TRP A 130 -43.04 22.07 -30.42
N THR A 131 -44.24 21.84 -29.88
CA THR A 131 -44.90 22.80 -28.99
C THR A 131 -44.19 22.89 -27.64
N LEU A 132 -44.18 24.08 -27.05
CA LEU A 132 -43.48 24.37 -25.80
C LEU A 132 -43.77 23.35 -24.70
N THR A 133 -45.05 23.02 -24.49
CA THR A 133 -45.48 22.08 -23.44
C THR A 133 -44.95 20.66 -23.67
N ARG A 134 -44.94 20.20 -24.92
CA ARG A 134 -44.56 18.82 -25.25
C ARG A 134 -43.05 18.61 -25.12
N ILE A 135 -42.26 19.61 -25.52
CA ILE A 135 -40.80 19.61 -25.32
C ILE A 135 -40.46 19.67 -23.84
N ALA A 136 -41.08 20.59 -23.08
CA ALA A 136 -40.84 20.71 -21.65
C ALA A 136 -41.15 19.40 -20.90
N PHE A 137 -42.21 18.70 -21.29
CA PHE A 137 -42.53 17.38 -20.74
C PHE A 137 -41.50 16.31 -21.13
N LEU A 138 -41.03 16.32 -22.39
CA LEU A 138 -39.99 15.40 -22.85
C LEU A 138 -38.66 15.62 -22.11
N ASP A 139 -38.25 16.88 -21.91
CA ASP A 139 -37.07 17.22 -21.12
C ASP A 139 -37.18 16.76 -19.68
N PHE A 140 -38.33 17.00 -19.05
CA PHE A 140 -38.61 16.50 -17.70
C PHE A 140 -38.43 14.97 -17.64
N LEU A 141 -38.97 14.24 -18.61
CA LEU A 141 -38.87 12.78 -18.69
C LEU A 141 -37.42 12.32 -18.89
N ILE A 142 -36.66 12.99 -19.77
CA ILE A 142 -35.25 12.68 -20.00
C ILE A 142 -34.43 12.93 -18.72
N ILE A 143 -34.64 14.06 -18.03
CA ILE A 143 -33.95 14.38 -16.78
C ILE A 143 -34.30 13.33 -15.70
N ALA A 144 -35.57 13.00 -15.54
CA ALA A 144 -36.01 11.97 -14.60
C ALA A 144 -35.34 10.62 -14.90
N LEU A 145 -35.29 10.22 -16.18
CA LEU A 145 -34.60 9.00 -16.62
C LEU A 145 -33.10 9.05 -16.30
N VAL A 146 -32.42 10.18 -16.54
CA VAL A 146 -31.00 10.37 -16.22
C VAL A 146 -30.75 10.22 -14.72
N ILE A 147 -31.63 10.76 -13.87
CA ILE A 147 -31.53 10.63 -12.41
C ILE A 147 -31.71 9.16 -11.98
N VAL A 148 -32.71 8.46 -12.51
CA VAL A 148 -32.91 7.03 -12.21
C VAL A 148 -31.71 6.22 -12.66
N LEU A 149 -31.21 6.45 -13.88
CA LEU A 149 -30.02 5.79 -14.41
C LEU A 149 -28.79 6.07 -13.55
N THR A 150 -28.65 7.31 -13.05
CA THR A 150 -27.57 7.70 -12.12
C THR A 150 -27.55 6.82 -10.88
N VAL A 151 -28.70 6.68 -10.22
CA VAL A 151 -28.84 5.89 -8.99
C VAL A 151 -28.58 4.41 -9.26
N VAL A 152 -29.13 3.87 -10.35
CA VAL A 152 -28.92 2.47 -10.76
C VAL A 152 -27.44 2.19 -10.99
N VAL A 153 -26.76 3.01 -11.80
CA VAL A 153 -25.32 2.84 -12.07
C VAL A 153 -24.50 2.94 -10.79
N ALA A 154 -24.80 3.90 -9.92
CA ALA A 154 -24.11 4.04 -8.64
C ALA A 154 -24.30 2.80 -7.75
N SER A 155 -25.51 2.24 -7.70
CA SER A 155 -25.81 1.04 -6.91
C SER A 155 -25.10 -0.21 -7.43
N LEU A 156 -25.14 -0.45 -8.76
CA LEU A 156 -24.42 -1.58 -9.37
C LEU A 156 -22.90 -1.46 -9.17
N THR A 157 -22.37 -0.24 -9.29
CA THR A 157 -20.93 0.01 -9.11
C THR A 157 -20.51 -0.30 -7.68
N ARG A 158 -21.26 0.16 -6.68
CA ARG A 158 -20.98 -0.14 -5.26
C ARG A 158 -20.98 -1.64 -4.98
N ARG A 159 -22.01 -2.36 -5.43
CA ARG A 159 -22.10 -3.82 -5.25
C ARG A 159 -20.90 -4.54 -5.87
N THR A 160 -20.49 -4.12 -7.07
CA THR A 160 -19.33 -4.72 -7.75
C THR A 160 -18.03 -4.42 -6.99
N GLN A 161 -17.86 -3.20 -6.48
CA GLN A 161 -16.70 -2.82 -5.67
C GLN A 161 -16.62 -3.59 -4.35
N ASP A 162 -17.75 -3.78 -3.66
CA ASP A 162 -17.78 -4.53 -2.40
C ASP A 162 -17.38 -6.00 -2.59
N MET A 163 -17.88 -6.63 -3.66
CA MET A 163 -17.50 -7.99 -4.01
C MET A 163 -16.02 -8.10 -4.37
N ARG A 164 -15.49 -7.12 -5.12
CA ARG A 164 -14.05 -7.06 -5.45
C ARG A 164 -13.18 -6.90 -4.21
N ASN A 165 -13.57 -6.04 -3.27
CA ASN A 165 -12.82 -5.86 -2.03
C ASN A 165 -12.78 -7.16 -1.22
N LYS A 166 -13.89 -7.89 -1.14
CA LYS A 166 -13.92 -9.21 -0.48
C LYS A 166 -13.04 -10.24 -1.18
N GLU A 167 -13.05 -10.25 -2.52
CA GLU A 167 -12.18 -11.15 -3.30
C GLU A 167 -10.70 -10.81 -3.09
N ILE A 168 -10.33 -9.52 -3.13
CA ILE A 168 -8.96 -9.06 -2.86
C ILE A 168 -8.52 -9.49 -1.45
N LEU A 169 -9.36 -9.27 -0.44
CA LEU A 169 -9.05 -9.67 0.93
C LEU A 169 -8.89 -11.18 1.08
N ALA A 170 -9.71 -11.98 0.41
CA ALA A 170 -9.58 -13.44 0.43
C ALA A 170 -8.29 -13.91 -0.26
N LEU A 171 -7.95 -13.31 -1.41
CA LEU A 171 -6.72 -13.59 -2.14
C LEU A 171 -5.46 -13.18 -1.35
N ASP A 172 -5.50 -12.02 -0.70
CA ASP A 172 -4.40 -11.55 0.15
C ASP A 172 -4.23 -12.44 1.39
N ALA A 173 -5.33 -12.95 1.96
CA ALA A 173 -5.29 -13.89 3.07
C ALA A 173 -4.66 -15.24 2.65
N GLU A 174 -5.06 -15.81 1.51
CA GLU A 174 -4.48 -17.04 0.95
C GLU A 174 -2.98 -16.86 0.64
N ARG A 175 -2.61 -15.73 0.03
CA ARG A 175 -1.20 -15.36 -0.22
C ARG A 175 -0.40 -15.25 1.08
N PHE A 176 -0.97 -14.60 2.09
CA PHE A 176 -0.30 -14.39 3.37
C PHE A 176 -0.09 -15.70 4.14
N GLU A 177 -1.06 -16.60 4.12
CA GLU A 177 -0.94 -17.94 4.70
C GLU A 177 0.21 -18.73 4.04
N LEU A 178 0.25 -18.77 2.70
CA LEU A 178 1.34 -19.41 1.97
C LEU A 178 2.71 -18.75 2.27
N ALA A 179 2.74 -17.42 2.37
CA ALA A 179 3.95 -16.68 2.72
C ALA A 179 4.47 -17.03 4.11
N LEU A 180 3.58 -17.18 5.10
CA LEU A 180 3.94 -17.58 6.45
C LEU A 180 4.52 -18.98 6.49
N GLU A 181 3.89 -19.95 5.81
CA GLU A 181 4.40 -21.32 5.74
C GLU A 181 5.80 -21.38 5.08
N LEU A 182 5.99 -20.63 4.01
CA LEU A 182 7.30 -20.49 3.35
C LEU A 182 8.32 -19.82 4.25
N SER A 183 7.92 -18.76 4.96
CA SER A 183 8.80 -17.99 5.85
C SER A 183 9.26 -18.85 7.03
N GLU A 184 8.35 -19.59 7.67
CA GLU A 184 8.68 -20.55 8.73
C GLU A 184 9.70 -21.59 8.24
N TYR A 185 9.44 -22.20 7.08
CA TYR A 185 10.34 -23.20 6.52
C TYR A 185 11.71 -22.62 6.14
N LEU A 186 11.75 -21.42 5.56
CA LEU A 186 12.99 -20.77 5.12
C LEU A 186 13.79 -20.19 6.30
N PHE A 187 13.13 -19.73 7.36
CA PHE A 187 13.78 -19.21 8.57
C PHE A 187 14.69 -20.27 9.20
N ASP A 188 14.22 -21.53 9.26
CA ASP A 188 15.02 -22.69 9.68
C ASP A 188 16.24 -22.98 8.78
N LYS A 189 16.25 -22.45 7.56
CA LYS A 189 17.33 -22.62 6.57
C LYS A 189 18.21 -21.39 6.45
N ARG A 190 17.91 -20.33 7.18
CA ARG A 190 18.78 -19.16 7.25
C ARG A 190 20.12 -19.63 7.77
N ALA A 191 21.15 -19.53 6.93
CA ALA A 191 22.48 -19.81 7.38
C ALA A 191 22.80 -18.77 8.45
N ILE A 192 22.96 -19.20 9.70
CA ILE A 192 23.80 -18.44 10.61
C ILE A 192 25.19 -18.54 10.01
N THR A 193 25.55 -17.57 9.16
CA THR A 193 26.74 -17.65 8.31
C THR A 193 27.95 -17.93 9.20
N PRO A 194 28.63 -19.10 9.08
CA PRO A 194 29.74 -19.45 9.97
C PRO A 194 30.91 -18.47 9.85
N LEU A 195 30.95 -17.66 8.78
CA LEU A 195 31.91 -16.57 8.61
C LEU A 195 31.65 -15.42 9.60
N THR A 196 30.41 -14.95 9.75
CA THR A 196 30.11 -13.83 10.67
C THR A 196 30.24 -14.24 12.13
N MET A 197 29.90 -15.49 12.47
CA MET A 197 30.04 -16.01 13.83
C MET A 197 31.52 -16.28 14.19
N ARG A 198 32.34 -16.76 13.25
CA ARG A 198 33.79 -16.91 13.45
C ARG A 198 34.48 -15.56 13.62
N ASP A 199 34.14 -14.57 12.81
CA ASP A 199 34.71 -13.24 12.92
C ASP A 199 34.26 -12.53 14.20
N SER A 200 32.99 -12.67 14.61
CA SER A 200 32.52 -12.13 15.88
C SER A 200 33.14 -12.84 17.09
N LEU A 201 33.27 -14.16 17.05
CA LEU A 201 33.93 -14.94 18.12
C LEU A 201 35.42 -14.63 18.20
N ALA A 202 36.12 -14.55 17.06
CA ALA A 202 37.52 -14.18 17.01
C ALA A 202 37.73 -12.76 17.55
N LYS A 203 36.84 -11.82 17.19
CA LYS A 203 36.86 -10.45 17.71
C LYS A 203 36.58 -10.39 19.21
N SER A 204 35.57 -11.11 19.70
CA SER A 204 35.28 -11.19 21.14
C SER A 204 36.42 -11.85 21.94
N VAL A 205 37.08 -12.88 21.40
CA VAL A 205 38.27 -13.49 22.01
C VAL A 205 39.45 -12.52 22.02
N GLN A 206 39.63 -11.78 20.93
CA GLN A 206 40.67 -10.75 20.82
C GLN A 206 40.43 -9.60 21.81
N ASP A 207 39.19 -9.12 21.91
CA ASP A 207 38.78 -8.06 22.84
C ASP A 207 38.96 -8.52 24.29
N LEU A 208 38.59 -9.76 24.61
CA LEU A 208 38.76 -10.33 25.96
C LEU A 208 40.25 -10.51 26.32
N SER A 209 41.08 -10.95 25.36
CA SER A 209 42.53 -11.00 25.50
C SER A 209 43.12 -9.59 25.73
N ASN A 210 42.69 -8.61 24.96
CA ASN A 210 43.14 -7.22 25.10
C ASN A 210 42.74 -6.64 26.45
N SER A 211 41.49 -6.82 26.89
CA SER A 211 41.03 -6.40 28.21
C SER A 211 41.81 -7.10 29.33
N THR A 212 42.13 -8.38 29.19
CA THR A 212 42.94 -9.11 30.18
C THR A 212 44.36 -8.56 30.28
N LYS A 213 44.98 -8.19 29.15
CA LYS A 213 46.30 -7.52 29.14
C LYS A 213 46.23 -6.15 29.81
N SER A 214 45.22 -5.35 29.51
CA SER A 214 45.02 -4.04 30.16
C SER A 214 44.79 -4.19 31.67
N LEU A 215 44.01 -5.19 32.11
CA LEU A 215 43.84 -5.48 33.53
C LEU A 215 45.16 -5.87 34.21
N LEU A 216 46.02 -6.63 33.54
CA LEU A 216 47.34 -7.01 34.05
C LEU A 216 48.29 -5.81 34.14
N GLU A 217 48.27 -4.90 33.16
CA GLU A 217 49.01 -3.64 33.21
C GLU A 217 48.51 -2.72 34.32
N ILE A 218 47.19 -2.62 34.50
CA ILE A 218 46.58 -1.88 35.61
C ILE A 218 47.00 -2.49 36.94
N ALA A 219 47.00 -3.82 37.08
CA ALA A 219 47.46 -4.47 38.31
C ALA A 219 48.94 -4.17 38.60
N LYS A 220 49.81 -4.18 37.58
CA LYS A 220 51.23 -3.80 37.72
C LYS A 220 51.43 -2.33 38.08
N SER A 221 50.68 -1.42 37.47
CA SER A 221 50.77 0.01 37.76
C SER A 221 50.20 0.33 39.14
N LEU A 222 49.15 -0.38 39.57
CA LEU A 222 48.62 -0.36 40.92
C LEU A 222 49.68 -0.86 41.90
N GLU A 223 50.30 -2.00 41.65
CA GLU A 223 51.39 -2.53 42.48
C GLU A 223 52.54 -1.52 42.60
N LYS A 224 52.97 -0.92 41.49
CA LYS A 224 54.00 0.11 41.49
C LYS A 224 53.58 1.36 42.28
N THR A 225 52.34 1.81 42.12
CA THR A 225 51.77 2.94 42.87
C THR A 225 51.67 2.61 44.36
N THR A 226 51.28 1.40 44.73
CA THR A 226 51.22 0.96 46.14
C THR A 226 52.60 0.87 46.76
N LYS A 227 53.62 0.44 46.00
CA LYS A 227 55.02 0.42 46.43
C LYS A 227 55.63 1.82 46.52
N ALA A 228 55.16 2.75 45.69
CA ALA A 228 55.58 4.15 45.66
C ALA A 228 54.79 5.04 46.62
N MET A 229 53.74 4.54 47.29
CA MET A 229 53.11 5.27 48.39
C MET A 229 54.16 5.43 49.50
N PRO A 230 54.42 6.67 49.95
CA PRO A 230 55.36 6.91 51.03
C PRO A 230 54.88 6.13 52.25
N SER A 231 55.74 5.28 52.80
CA SER A 231 55.48 4.61 54.07
C SER A 231 55.09 5.68 55.09
N ASN A 232 54.11 5.40 55.97
CA ASN A 232 53.64 6.30 57.04
C ASN A 232 54.79 7.02 57.78
N THR A 233 56.00 6.45 57.80
CA THR A 233 57.21 7.05 58.37
C THR A 233 57.69 8.34 57.68
N GLU A 234 57.48 8.53 56.37
CA GLU A 234 57.86 9.76 55.65
C GLU A 234 56.84 10.89 55.88
N ILE A 235 55.55 10.56 55.86
CA ILE A 235 54.46 11.48 56.23
C ILE A 235 54.66 11.96 57.68
N LEU A 236 55.01 11.06 58.59
CA LEU A 236 55.30 11.42 59.99
C LEU A 236 56.55 12.30 60.14
N LYS A 237 57.54 12.20 59.25
CA LYS A 237 58.72 13.08 59.24
C LYS A 237 58.39 14.48 58.74
N GLU A 238 57.54 14.62 57.72
CA GLU A 238 57.05 15.93 57.25
C GLU A 238 56.14 16.60 58.27
N VAL A 239 55.20 15.87 58.88
CA VAL A 239 54.33 16.41 59.95
C VAL A 239 55.16 16.87 61.15
N ARG A 240 56.24 16.16 61.51
CA ARG A 240 57.13 16.58 62.61
C ARG A 240 57.92 17.85 62.27
N LYS A 241 58.30 18.07 61.01
CA LYS A 241 58.96 19.32 60.56
C LYS A 241 58.03 20.54 60.60
N LEU A 242 56.72 20.32 60.49
CA LEU A 242 55.71 21.38 60.47
C LEU A 242 55.22 21.82 61.86
N LYS A 243 55.82 21.36 62.97
CA LYS A 243 55.43 21.79 64.32
C LYS A 243 56.16 23.11 64.70
N PRO A 244 55.51 24.29 64.71
CA PRO A 244 56.15 25.55 65.11
C PRO A 244 56.46 25.56 66.62
N SER A 245 57.61 26.14 67.00
CA SER A 245 57.97 26.41 68.39
C SER A 245 57.08 27.53 68.96
N PHE A 246 56.05 27.16 69.70
CA PHE A 246 55.29 28.10 70.50
C PHE A 246 56.09 28.38 71.78
N SER A 247 56.96 29.40 71.79
CA SER A 247 57.52 29.94 73.03
C SER A 247 56.60 31.07 73.52
N PHE A 248 55.79 30.76 74.53
CA PHE A 248 55.01 31.77 75.24
C PHE A 248 55.91 32.36 76.33
N ASP A 249 56.25 33.64 76.18
CA ASP A 249 57.10 34.39 77.12
C ASP A 249 56.26 34.88 78.30
N TRP A 250 56.54 34.38 79.49
CA TRP A 250 55.88 34.78 80.74
C TRP A 250 56.76 35.79 81.48
N ASP A 251 56.88 37.03 80.98
CA ASP A 251 57.29 38.20 81.78
C ASP A 251 57.08 39.51 80.99
N LYS A 252 55.89 40.09 81.15
CA LYS A 252 55.61 41.55 81.14
C LYS A 252 54.14 41.83 81.48
#